data_AF-G3PB49-F1
#
_entry.id   AF-G3PB49-F1
#
_cell.length_a   1.000
_cell.length_b   1.000
_cell.length_c   1.000
_cell.angle_alpha   90.00
_cell.angle_beta   90.00
_cell.angle_gamma   90.00
#
_symmetry.space_group_name_H-M   'P 1'
#
loop_
_entity.id
_entity.type
_entity.pdbx_description
1 polymer ?
#
loop_
_entity_poly.entity_id
_entity_poly.type
_entity_poly.pdbx_seq_one_letter_code
_entity_poly.pdbx_strand_id
1 'polypeptide(L)'
;MYIHFLVVQSKVKKVKYDGGAETDPHWSPESRKMIESLGKLAFDQLQKGNLIFYESDLTECGIDIRAASVYSGVFTQIFREERGLYQDKVFCFVHLSVQEFLAALHVHLTFFSSGVNLLSEEQTTSRQSKCSKPNPEPKRLYQSAVDKALQSPNGHLDLFLRFLLGLSLETNQSLLRGLLTQTGSRSQTNQETVQYIKEKISEDVSPEKSINLFHCLN
;
A
#
# COMPACT_ATOMS: atom_id res chain seq x y z
N MET A 1 11.85 5.76 6.20
CA MET A 1 11.44 7.09 5.69
C MET A 1 9.93 7.22 5.54
N TYR A 2 9.27 6.46 4.65
CA TYR A 2 7.83 6.60 4.39
C TYR A 2 6.93 6.32 5.61
N ILE A 3 7.29 5.36 6.47
CA ILE A 3 6.58 5.14 7.75
C ILE A 3 6.65 6.40 8.62
N HIS A 4 7.83 7.03 8.75
CA HIS A 4 7.97 8.30 9.48
C HIS A 4 7.17 9.44 8.86
N PHE A 5 7.11 9.51 7.53
CA PHE A 5 6.25 10.47 6.84
C PHE A 5 4.78 10.29 7.26
N LEU A 6 4.24 9.06 7.29
CA LEU A 6 2.87 8.82 7.77
C LEU A 6 2.68 9.18 9.24
N VAL A 7 3.68 8.90 10.09
CA VAL A 7 3.65 9.30 11.51
C VAL A 7 3.55 10.81 11.64
N VAL A 8 4.36 11.56 10.87
CA VAL A 8 4.32 13.03 10.86
C VAL A 8 2.97 13.53 10.38
N GLN A 9 2.44 12.99 9.26
CA GLN A 9 1.12 13.40 8.75
C GLN A 9 0.00 13.11 9.75
N SER A 10 0.05 11.97 10.43
CA SER A 10 -0.92 11.59 11.47
C SER A 10 -0.89 12.56 12.65
N LYS A 11 0.31 12.96 13.10
CA LYS A 11 0.49 13.96 14.16
C LYS A 11 -0.01 15.34 13.75
N VAL A 12 0.36 15.80 12.55
CA VAL A 12 -0.08 17.11 12.04
C VAL A 12 -1.60 17.17 11.94
N LYS A 13 -2.24 16.12 11.42
CA LYS A 13 -3.69 16.03 11.38
C LYS A 13 -4.29 16.15 12.78
N LYS A 14 -3.76 15.36 13.71
CA LYS A 14 -4.26 15.28 15.08
C LYS A 14 -4.21 16.62 15.82
N VAL A 15 -3.09 17.34 15.70
CA VAL A 15 -2.91 18.65 16.34
C VAL A 15 -3.79 19.71 15.68
N LYS A 16 -3.91 19.70 14.34
CA LYS A 16 -4.62 20.76 13.61
C LYS A 16 -6.14 20.60 13.60
N TYR A 17 -6.64 19.38 13.59
CA TYR A 17 -8.06 19.11 13.30
C TYR A 17 -8.77 18.33 14.40
N ASP A 18 -8.06 17.44 15.09
CA ASP A 18 -8.67 16.56 16.10
C ASP A 18 -8.51 17.10 17.54
N GLY A 19 -7.84 18.26 17.71
CA GLY A 19 -7.64 18.91 19.02
C GLY A 19 -6.77 18.12 20.00
N GLY A 20 -6.00 17.14 19.53
CA GLY A 20 -5.14 16.29 20.35
C GLY A 20 -3.76 16.89 20.63
N ALA A 21 -3.06 16.33 21.61
CA ALA A 21 -1.70 16.76 21.98
C ALA A 21 -0.62 16.00 21.18
N GLU A 22 0.55 16.61 21.00
CA GLU A 22 1.71 15.96 20.34
C GLU A 22 2.21 14.70 21.07
N THR A 23 1.93 14.60 22.37
CA THR A 23 2.32 13.49 23.25
C THR A 23 1.47 12.24 23.07
N ASP A 24 0.35 12.34 22.35
CA ASP A 24 -0.56 11.21 22.18
C ASP A 24 0.04 10.12 21.29
N PRO A 25 -0.46 8.86 21.39
CA PRO A 25 -0.05 7.79 20.50
C PRO A 25 -0.24 8.19 19.04
N HIS A 26 0.77 7.90 18.22
CA HIS A 26 0.78 8.23 16.80
C HIS A 26 -0.23 7.37 16.00
N TRP A 27 -0.51 6.15 16.45
CA TRP A 27 -1.55 5.26 15.89
C TRP A 27 -2.82 5.28 16.75
N SER A 28 -3.73 6.22 16.49
CA SER A 28 -5.07 6.26 17.08
C SER A 28 -6.07 5.50 16.20
N PRO A 29 -7.27 5.17 16.71
CA PRO A 29 -8.33 4.58 15.88
C PRO A 29 -8.64 5.40 14.62
N GLU A 30 -8.61 6.73 14.74
CA GLU A 30 -8.87 7.67 13.66
C GLU A 30 -7.74 7.66 12.63
N SER A 31 -6.47 7.60 13.07
CA SER A 31 -5.33 7.53 12.14
C SER A 31 -5.24 6.17 11.44
N ARG A 32 -5.61 5.08 12.11
CA ARG A 32 -5.76 3.75 11.49
C ARG A 32 -6.79 3.75 10.38
N LYS A 33 -8.02 4.22 10.67
CA LYS A 33 -9.11 4.29 9.68
C LYS A 33 -8.72 5.14 8.46
N MET A 34 -8.01 6.24 8.70
CA MET A 34 -7.46 7.08 7.64
C MET A 34 -6.44 6.31 6.78
N ILE A 35 -5.47 5.64 7.39
CA ILE A 35 -4.44 4.88 6.67
C ILE A 35 -5.05 3.74 5.86
N GLU A 36 -6.06 3.05 6.41
CA GLU A 36 -6.82 2.02 5.70
C GLU A 36 -7.50 2.58 4.44
N SER A 37 -8.19 3.71 4.57
CA SER A 37 -8.91 4.36 3.47
C SER A 37 -7.96 4.87 2.38
N LEU A 38 -6.87 5.53 2.78
CA LEU A 38 -5.82 6.01 1.88
C LEU A 38 -5.08 4.87 1.18
N GLY A 39 -4.78 3.81 1.93
CA GLY A 39 -4.12 2.62 1.41
C GLY A 39 -4.97 1.88 0.38
N LYS A 40 -6.27 1.74 0.64
CA LYS A 40 -7.23 1.17 -0.31
C LYS A 40 -7.26 1.98 -1.60
N LEU A 41 -7.45 3.29 -1.50
CA LEU A 41 -7.44 4.19 -2.65
C LEU A 41 -6.15 4.07 -3.46
N ALA A 42 -5.01 4.09 -2.77
CA ALA A 42 -3.70 3.98 -3.40
C ALA A 42 -3.54 2.65 -4.15
N PHE A 43 -3.98 1.54 -3.55
CA PHE A 43 -3.95 0.22 -4.17
C PHE A 43 -4.86 0.13 -5.39
N ASP A 44 -6.11 0.57 -5.27
CA ASP A 44 -7.10 0.51 -6.36
C ASP A 44 -6.65 1.35 -7.56
N GLN A 45 -6.13 2.57 -7.32
CA GLN A 45 -5.62 3.42 -8.40
C GLN A 45 -4.30 2.88 -8.98
N LEU A 46 -3.43 2.29 -8.15
CA LEU A 46 -2.19 1.67 -8.63
C LEU A 46 -2.47 0.48 -9.55
N GLN A 47 -3.41 -0.41 -9.20
CA GLN A 47 -3.80 -1.53 -10.05
C GLN A 47 -4.41 -1.07 -11.39
N LYS A 48 -5.12 0.07 -11.40
CA LYS A 48 -5.67 0.68 -12.62
C LYS A 48 -4.61 1.43 -13.45
N GLY A 49 -3.43 1.70 -12.91
CA GLY A 49 -2.42 2.55 -13.54
C GLY A 49 -2.78 4.04 -13.54
N ASN A 50 -3.67 4.46 -12.64
CA ASN A 50 -4.17 5.82 -12.58
C ASN A 50 -3.30 6.69 -11.64
N LEU A 51 -2.92 7.86 -12.13
CA LEU A 51 -2.26 8.92 -11.33
C LEU A 51 -3.25 9.97 -10.83
N ILE A 52 -4.38 10.11 -11.53
CA ILE A 52 -5.44 11.07 -11.23
C ILE A 52 -6.71 10.29 -10.94
N PHE A 53 -7.41 10.68 -9.88
CA PHE A 53 -8.67 10.08 -9.44
C PHE A 53 -9.68 11.17 -9.07
N TYR A 54 -10.94 10.79 -8.94
CA TYR A 54 -12.07 11.70 -8.80
C TYR A 54 -12.72 11.60 -7.41
N GLU A 55 -13.69 12.49 -7.13
CA GLU A 55 -14.46 12.46 -5.88
C GLU A 55 -15.19 11.11 -5.65
N SER A 56 -15.59 10.43 -6.72
CA SER A 56 -16.19 9.10 -6.65
C SER A 56 -15.23 8.06 -6.08
N ASP A 57 -13.96 8.07 -6.50
CA ASP A 57 -12.94 7.14 -6.02
C ASP A 57 -12.64 7.37 -4.52
N LEU A 58 -12.65 8.63 -4.08
CA LEU A 58 -12.52 8.99 -2.66
C LEU A 58 -13.67 8.42 -1.84
N THR A 59 -14.90 8.63 -2.33
CA THR A 59 -16.13 8.19 -1.65
C THR A 59 -16.20 6.67 -1.54
N GLU A 60 -15.82 5.94 -2.59
CA GLU A 60 -15.72 4.47 -2.61
C GLU A 60 -14.69 3.93 -1.60
N CYS A 61 -13.68 4.73 -1.28
CA CYS A 61 -12.68 4.41 -0.26
C CYS A 61 -13.03 4.94 1.13
N GLY A 62 -14.23 5.52 1.33
CA GLY A 62 -14.68 6.04 2.62
C GLY A 62 -14.02 7.36 3.03
N ILE A 63 -13.47 8.10 2.07
CA ILE A 63 -12.84 9.41 2.28
C ILE A 63 -13.88 10.49 2.00
N ASP A 64 -14.26 11.26 3.02
CA ASP A 64 -15.10 12.45 2.84
C ASP A 64 -14.34 13.50 2.03
N ILE A 65 -14.99 14.07 1.01
CA ILE A 65 -14.47 15.15 0.17
C ILE A 65 -14.08 16.37 1.04
N ARG A 66 -14.80 16.63 2.14
CA ARG A 66 -14.44 17.70 3.09
C ARG A 66 -13.15 17.40 3.85
N ALA A 67 -12.71 16.15 3.89
CA ALA A 67 -11.44 15.73 4.47
C ALA A 67 -10.25 15.87 3.49
N ALA A 68 -10.46 16.22 2.22
CA ALA A 68 -9.36 16.46 1.28
C ALA A 68 -8.42 17.58 1.77
N SER A 69 -8.95 18.63 2.40
CA SER A 69 -8.16 19.68 3.06
C SER A 69 -7.36 19.16 4.26
N VAL A 70 -7.88 18.14 4.95
CA VAL A 70 -7.25 17.47 6.08
C VAL A 70 -6.09 16.58 5.63
N TYR A 71 -6.13 16.08 4.39
CA TYR A 71 -5.14 15.16 3.82
C TYR A 71 -4.19 15.80 2.81
N SER A 72 -4.09 17.14 2.78
CA SER A 72 -3.28 17.89 1.81
C SER A 72 -1.78 17.53 1.82
N GLY A 73 -1.30 16.89 2.89
CA GLY A 73 0.07 16.39 2.98
C GLY A 73 0.30 15.04 2.30
N VAL A 74 -0.76 14.32 1.90
CA VAL A 74 -0.70 12.96 1.32
C VAL A 74 -1.22 12.94 -0.13
N PHE A 75 -2.30 13.66 -0.41
CA PHE A 75 -2.79 13.89 -1.76
C PHE A 75 -3.27 15.33 -1.92
N THR A 76 -3.21 15.83 -3.15
CA THR A 76 -3.60 17.21 -3.48
C THR A 76 -4.86 17.23 -4.33
N GLN A 77 -5.67 18.27 -4.15
CA GLN A 77 -6.78 18.60 -5.03
C GLN A 77 -6.25 19.51 -6.14
N ILE A 78 -6.59 19.18 -7.38
CA ILE A 78 -6.30 19.97 -8.57
C ILE A 78 -7.63 20.33 -9.22
N PHE A 79 -7.77 21.59 -9.62
CA PHE A 79 -8.91 22.02 -10.41
C PHE A 79 -8.62 21.75 -11.87
N ARG A 80 -9.48 20.97 -12.53
CA ARG A 80 -9.47 20.81 -13.98
C ARG A 80 -10.55 21.71 -14.55
N GLU A 81 -10.12 22.76 -15.25
CA GLU A 81 -11.02 23.68 -15.93
C GLU A 81 -11.23 23.18 -17.37
N GLU A 82 -12.35 22.49 -17.60
CA GLU A 82 -12.83 22.25 -18.96
C GLU A 82 -13.60 23.49 -19.44
N ARG A 83 -13.56 23.77 -20.74
CA ARG A 83 -14.04 25.03 -21.34
C ARG A 83 -15.50 25.34 -20.97
N GLY A 84 -15.71 26.06 -19.85
CA GLY A 84 -17.00 26.62 -19.42
C GLY A 84 -17.62 25.99 -18.17
N LEU A 85 -17.98 26.86 -17.21
CA LEU A 85 -18.88 26.74 -16.04
C LEU A 85 -18.69 25.60 -15.02
N TYR A 86 -18.07 24.47 -15.36
CA TYR A 86 -17.83 23.35 -14.44
C TYR A 86 -16.33 23.16 -14.19
N GLN A 87 -15.90 23.34 -12.93
CA GLN A 87 -14.58 22.95 -12.47
C GLN A 87 -14.67 21.56 -11.85
N ASP A 88 -14.27 20.54 -12.60
CA ASP A 88 -14.16 19.20 -12.06
C ASP A 88 -12.95 19.16 -11.12
N LYS A 89 -13.21 18.72 -9.89
CA LYS A 89 -12.17 18.49 -8.90
C LYS A 89 -11.56 17.11 -9.16
N VAL A 90 -10.28 17.11 -9.46
CA VAL A 90 -9.48 15.91 -9.59
C VAL A 90 -8.42 15.88 -8.51
N PHE A 91 -7.93 14.70 -8.19
CA PHE A 91 -6.99 14.49 -7.10
C PHE A 91 -5.84 13.63 -7.56
N CYS A 92 -4.67 13.82 -6.98
CA CYS A 92 -3.53 12.93 -7.14
C CYS A 92 -2.73 12.85 -5.84
N PHE A 93 -2.02 11.74 -5.64
CA PHE A 93 -1.06 11.67 -4.53
C PHE A 93 0.06 12.70 -4.75
N VAL A 94 0.61 13.24 -3.66
CA VAL A 94 1.70 14.25 -3.73
C VAL A 94 2.92 13.75 -4.50
N HIS A 95 3.12 12.42 -4.52
CA HIS A 95 4.13 11.76 -5.33
C HIS A 95 3.74 10.30 -5.59
N LEU A 96 4.13 9.75 -6.75
CA LEU A 96 3.83 8.35 -7.13
C LEU A 96 4.35 7.35 -6.08
N SER A 97 5.55 7.58 -5.55
CA SER A 97 6.10 6.69 -4.52
C SER A 97 5.30 6.70 -3.20
N VAL A 98 4.55 7.77 -2.91
CA VAL A 98 3.64 7.81 -1.76
C VAL A 98 2.43 6.91 -2.03
N GLN A 99 1.88 6.94 -3.25
CA GLN A 99 0.84 6.01 -3.69
C GLN A 99 1.32 4.56 -3.61
N GLU A 100 2.48 4.24 -4.18
CA GLU A 100 3.01 2.88 -4.17
C GLU A 100 3.30 2.36 -2.76
N PHE A 101 3.82 3.23 -1.89
CA PHE A 101 4.04 2.88 -0.48
C PHE A 101 2.72 2.62 0.26
N LEU A 102 1.72 3.49 0.10
CA LEU A 102 0.41 3.32 0.74
C LEU A 102 -0.30 2.06 0.24
N ALA A 103 -0.19 1.75 -1.05
CA ALA A 103 -0.69 0.51 -1.62
C ALA A 103 0.00 -0.71 -1.00
N ALA A 104 1.34 -0.70 -0.90
CA ALA A 104 2.10 -1.79 -0.29
C ALA A 104 1.73 -1.96 1.19
N LEU A 105 1.57 -0.86 1.93
CA LEU A 105 1.12 -0.88 3.31
C LEU A 105 -0.29 -1.46 3.42
N HIS A 106 -1.23 -1.10 2.54
CA HIS A 106 -2.58 -1.65 2.52
C HIS A 106 -2.59 -3.17 2.34
N VAL A 107 -1.82 -3.67 1.37
CA VAL A 107 -1.68 -5.12 1.12
C VAL A 107 -1.08 -5.82 2.34
N HIS A 108 -0.03 -5.26 2.91
CA HIS A 108 0.61 -5.79 4.11
C HIS A 108 -0.36 -5.85 5.30
N LEU A 109 -1.00 -4.72 5.63
CA LEU A 109 -1.95 -4.63 6.74
C LEU A 109 -3.13 -5.60 6.54
N THR A 110 -3.68 -5.67 5.32
CA THR A 110 -4.82 -6.54 5.01
C THR A 110 -4.46 -8.01 5.18
N PHE A 111 -3.31 -8.44 4.64
CA PHE A 111 -2.88 -9.83 4.76
C PHE A 111 -2.63 -10.24 6.20
N PHE A 112 -1.91 -9.43 6.99
CA PHE A 112 -1.57 -9.79 8.36
C PHE A 112 -2.71 -9.60 9.38
N SER A 113 -3.72 -8.80 9.06
CA SER A 113 -4.92 -8.63 9.90
C SER A 113 -6.03 -9.66 9.58
N SER A 114 -6.25 -9.96 8.30
CA SER A 114 -7.40 -10.75 7.84
C SER A 114 -7.03 -12.07 7.14
N GLY A 115 -5.77 -12.26 6.76
CA GLY A 115 -5.30 -13.39 5.97
C GLY A 115 -5.61 -13.29 4.47
N VAL A 116 -6.21 -12.19 4.01
CA VAL A 116 -6.61 -12.01 2.62
C VAL A 116 -5.40 -11.55 1.78
N ASN A 117 -5.04 -12.34 0.76
CA ASN A 117 -4.06 -11.95 -0.25
C ASN A 117 -4.76 -11.17 -1.38
N LEU A 118 -4.61 -9.84 -1.38
CA LEU A 118 -5.15 -8.95 -2.42
C LEU A 118 -4.45 -9.10 -3.78
N LEU A 119 -3.31 -9.79 -3.82
CA LEU A 119 -2.53 -10.02 -5.03
C LEU A 119 -2.82 -11.37 -5.68
N SER A 120 -3.64 -12.23 -5.06
CA SER A 120 -4.02 -13.52 -5.66
C SER A 120 -5.12 -13.35 -6.73
N GLU A 121 -4.94 -14.01 -7.88
CA GLU A 121 -5.92 -14.04 -8.97
C GLU A 121 -7.20 -14.84 -8.63
N GLU A 122 -7.12 -15.76 -7.67
CA GLU A 122 -8.20 -16.71 -7.30
C GLU A 122 -9.46 -16.06 -6.73
N GLN A 123 -9.42 -14.77 -6.38
CA GLN A 123 -10.60 -14.06 -5.88
C GLN A 123 -11.61 -13.67 -6.97
N THR A 124 -11.22 -13.65 -8.25
CA THR A 124 -12.14 -13.30 -9.34
C THR A 124 -13.07 -14.46 -9.74
N THR A 125 -12.69 -15.71 -9.47
CA THR A 125 -13.42 -16.91 -9.90
C THR A 125 -14.16 -17.66 -8.78
N SER A 126 -13.96 -17.30 -7.50
CA SER A 126 -14.54 -18.07 -6.39
C SER A 126 -15.19 -17.22 -5.29
N ARG A 127 -16.35 -16.63 -5.58
CA ARG A 127 -17.31 -16.24 -4.51
C ARG A 127 -17.90 -17.44 -3.75
N GLN A 128 -17.41 -18.67 -3.97
CA GLN A 128 -18.09 -19.91 -3.57
C GLN A 128 -17.30 -20.89 -2.68
N SER A 129 -16.08 -20.60 -2.23
CA SER A 129 -15.41 -21.48 -1.24
C SER A 129 -15.26 -20.79 0.11
N LYS A 130 -16.39 -20.66 0.82
CA LYS A 130 -16.38 -20.61 2.29
C LYS A 130 -16.01 -22.01 2.78
N CYS A 131 -14.72 -22.32 2.97
CA CYS A 131 -14.25 -23.29 3.96
C CYS A 131 -12.74 -23.42 3.91
N SER A 132 -12.14 -23.51 5.10
CA SER A 132 -10.71 -23.54 5.41
C SER A 132 -10.07 -22.16 5.40
N LYS A 133 -9.80 -21.61 6.60
CA LYS A 133 -8.77 -20.58 6.73
C LYS A 133 -7.47 -21.27 6.32
N PRO A 134 -6.87 -21.01 5.15
CA PRO A 134 -5.48 -21.42 4.98
C PRO A 134 -4.74 -20.66 6.07
N ASN A 135 -3.83 -21.31 6.80
CA ASN A 135 -2.87 -20.52 7.55
C ASN A 135 -2.27 -19.52 6.56
N PRO A 136 -2.35 -18.20 6.81
CA PRO A 136 -1.81 -17.23 5.88
C PRO A 136 -0.31 -17.47 5.79
N GLU A 137 0.12 -18.08 4.69
CA GLU A 137 1.50 -18.33 4.34
C GLU A 137 2.04 -17.03 3.74
N PRO A 138 2.85 -16.25 4.46
CA PRO A 138 3.31 -14.97 3.95
C PRO A 138 4.21 -15.16 2.72
N LYS A 139 4.78 -16.36 2.56
CA LYS A 139 5.45 -16.80 1.33
C LYS A 139 4.56 -16.57 0.10
N ARG A 140 3.30 -17.02 0.15
CA ARG A 140 2.37 -16.89 -0.98
C ARG A 140 2.09 -15.43 -1.31
N LEU A 141 1.98 -14.56 -0.31
CA LEU A 141 1.82 -13.13 -0.53
C LEU A 141 3.00 -12.56 -1.33
N TYR A 142 4.22 -12.83 -0.89
CA TYR A 142 5.42 -12.28 -1.53
C TYR A 142 5.67 -12.88 -2.91
N GLN A 143 5.40 -14.17 -3.10
CA GLN A 143 5.45 -14.81 -4.42
C GLN A 143 4.44 -14.18 -5.38
N SER A 144 3.17 -14.01 -4.97
CA SER A 144 2.17 -13.31 -5.79
C SER A 144 2.59 -11.87 -6.13
N ALA A 145 3.27 -11.18 -5.20
CA ALA A 145 3.76 -9.84 -5.46
C ALA A 145 4.88 -9.79 -6.49
N VAL A 146 5.84 -10.73 -6.40
CA VAL A 146 6.93 -10.89 -7.38
C VAL A 146 6.35 -11.20 -8.76
N ASP A 147 5.43 -12.16 -8.85
CA ASP A 147 4.79 -12.54 -10.10
C ASP A 147 4.01 -11.37 -10.73
N LYS A 148 3.21 -10.66 -9.93
CA LYS A 148 2.48 -9.48 -10.42
C LYS A 148 3.41 -8.37 -10.91
N ALA A 149 4.54 -8.12 -10.24
CA ALA A 149 5.51 -7.14 -10.68
C ALA A 149 6.16 -7.57 -12.00
N LEU A 150 6.51 -8.85 -12.16
CA LEU A 150 7.05 -9.39 -13.41
C LEU A 150 6.06 -9.37 -14.56
N GLN A 151 4.76 -9.55 -14.30
CA GLN A 151 3.70 -9.43 -15.29
C GLN A 151 3.39 -7.97 -15.67
N SER A 152 3.82 -7.00 -14.86
CA SER A 152 3.60 -5.58 -15.14
C SER A 152 4.33 -5.17 -16.43
N PRO A 153 3.62 -4.65 -17.44
CA PRO A 153 4.22 -4.33 -18.73
C PRO A 153 5.13 -3.10 -18.68
N ASN A 154 4.88 -2.17 -17.76
CA ASN A 154 5.57 -0.88 -17.64
C ASN A 154 6.31 -0.72 -16.31
N GLY A 155 6.41 -1.78 -15.48
CA GLY A 155 7.10 -1.74 -14.20
C GLY A 155 6.42 -0.87 -13.12
N HIS A 156 5.15 -0.47 -13.29
CA HIS A 156 4.45 0.37 -12.31
C HIS A 156 4.25 -0.28 -10.92
N LEU A 157 4.59 -1.57 -10.78
CA LEU A 157 4.55 -2.29 -9.50
C LEU A 157 5.94 -2.52 -8.90
N ASP A 158 7.00 -2.00 -9.53
CA ASP A 158 8.38 -2.26 -9.15
C ASP A 158 8.70 -1.65 -7.78
N LEU A 159 8.40 -0.37 -7.59
CA LEU A 159 8.64 0.29 -6.31
C LEU A 159 7.63 -0.17 -5.24
N PHE A 160 6.39 -0.50 -5.64
CA PHE A 160 5.42 -1.18 -4.77
C PHE A 160 5.98 -2.49 -4.20
N LEU A 161 6.57 -3.36 -5.05
CA LEU A 161 7.15 -4.63 -4.61
C LEU A 161 8.27 -4.40 -3.60
N ARG A 162 9.15 -3.44 -3.89
CA ARG A 162 10.25 -3.06 -2.98
C ARG A 162 9.73 -2.58 -1.63
N PHE A 163 8.66 -1.78 -1.61
CA PHE A 163 8.04 -1.38 -0.34
C PHE A 163 7.42 -2.57 0.39
N LEU A 164 6.69 -3.44 -0.30
CA LEU A 164 6.01 -4.58 0.32
C LEU A 164 7.00 -5.55 0.98
N LEU A 165 8.11 -5.84 0.31
CA LEU A 165 9.20 -6.64 0.87
C LEU A 165 9.93 -5.89 1.98
N GLY A 166 10.16 -4.59 1.82
CA GLY A 166 10.73 -3.75 2.88
C GLY A 166 9.89 -3.76 4.17
N LEU A 167 8.55 -3.83 4.07
CA LEU A 167 7.66 -3.93 5.23
C LEU A 167 7.77 -5.29 5.96
N SER A 168 8.33 -6.33 5.33
CA SER A 168 8.60 -7.62 5.98
C SER A 168 9.81 -7.60 6.92
N LEU A 169 10.69 -6.60 6.77
CA LEU A 169 11.89 -6.47 7.58
C LEU A 169 11.53 -6.11 9.03
N GLU A 170 12.18 -6.78 9.98
CA GLU A 170 11.91 -6.62 11.42
C GLU A 170 12.06 -5.17 11.90
N THR A 171 13.05 -4.45 11.38
CA THR A 171 13.28 -3.03 11.67
C THR A 171 12.07 -2.17 11.33
N ASN A 172 11.43 -2.43 10.19
CA ASN A 172 10.25 -1.69 9.75
C ASN A 172 8.98 -2.15 10.49
N GLN A 173 8.86 -3.44 10.81
CA GLN A 173 7.75 -3.95 11.64
C GLN A 173 7.72 -3.29 13.02
N SER A 174 8.88 -3.00 13.60
CA SER A 174 8.97 -2.29 14.89
C SER A 174 8.33 -0.89 14.84
N LEU A 175 8.42 -0.19 13.70
CA LEU A 175 7.85 1.14 13.47
C LEU A 175 6.33 1.10 13.21
N LEU A 176 5.82 -0.04 12.74
CA LEU A 176 4.39 -0.29 12.53
C LEU A 176 3.70 -0.84 13.78
N ARG A 177 4.44 -0.98 14.89
CA ARG A 177 3.90 -1.46 16.17
C ARG A 177 2.80 -0.52 16.63
N GLY A 178 1.56 -1.00 16.59
CA GLY A 178 0.35 -0.21 16.86
C GLY A 178 -0.55 0.03 15.65
N LEU A 179 -0.13 -0.26 14.42
CA LEU A 179 -1.03 -0.53 13.28
C LEU A 179 -1.38 -2.02 13.19
N LEU A 180 -0.41 -2.89 13.49
CA LEU A 180 -0.61 -4.33 13.62
C LEU A 180 -0.26 -4.78 15.04
N THR A 181 -1.00 -5.78 15.52
CA THR A 181 -0.54 -6.63 16.64
C THR A 181 0.68 -7.40 16.18
N GLN A 182 1.76 -7.32 16.95
CA GLN A 182 3.08 -7.83 16.60
C GLN A 182 2.98 -9.25 16.00
N THR A 183 3.21 -9.36 14.70
CA THR A 183 3.30 -10.66 14.04
C THR A 183 4.72 -11.16 14.30
N GLY A 184 4.85 -12.39 14.82
CA GLY A 184 6.16 -12.94 15.17
C GLY A 184 7.14 -12.86 14.01
N SER A 185 8.41 -12.57 14.31
CA SER A 185 9.52 -12.57 13.35
C SER A 185 9.53 -13.89 12.57
N ARG A 186 9.42 -13.82 11.24
CA ARG A 186 9.46 -15.00 10.35
C ARG A 186 10.69 -14.93 9.45
N SER A 187 11.87 -15.03 10.06
CA SER A 187 13.16 -15.15 9.36
C SER A 187 13.12 -16.17 8.20
N GLN A 188 12.46 -17.31 8.41
CA GLN A 188 12.32 -18.37 7.39
C GLN A 188 11.54 -17.92 6.13
N THR A 189 10.47 -17.13 6.30
CA THR A 189 9.69 -16.62 5.16
C THR A 189 10.54 -15.69 4.28
N ASN A 190 11.39 -14.87 4.88
CA ASN A 190 12.28 -13.99 4.14
C ASN A 190 13.31 -14.79 3.33
N GLN A 191 13.89 -15.86 3.90
CA GLN A 191 14.82 -16.74 3.18
C GLN A 191 14.18 -17.41 1.97
N GLU A 192 12.97 -17.94 2.11
CA GLU A 192 12.25 -18.57 1.01
C GLU A 192 11.87 -17.56 -0.09
N THR A 193 11.51 -16.34 0.29
CA THR A 193 11.20 -15.26 -0.65
C THR A 193 12.45 -14.82 -1.41
N VAL A 194 13.60 -14.71 -0.73
CA VAL A 194 14.90 -14.42 -1.34
C VAL A 194 15.29 -15.50 -2.35
N GLN A 195 15.09 -16.77 -2.00
CA GLN A 195 15.39 -17.89 -2.89
C GLN A 195 14.50 -17.84 -4.14
N TYR A 196 13.20 -17.58 -3.97
CA TYR A 196 12.27 -17.42 -5.07
C TYR A 196 12.64 -16.26 -6.01
N ILE A 197 13.04 -15.11 -5.46
CA ILE A 197 13.49 -13.96 -6.28
C ILE A 197 14.75 -14.33 -7.08
N LYS A 198 15.70 -15.07 -6.50
CA LYS A 198 16.90 -15.53 -7.22
C LYS A 198 16.58 -16.51 -8.35
N GLU A 199 15.63 -17.40 -8.12
CA GLU A 199 15.09 -18.28 -9.16
C GLU A 199 14.51 -17.46 -10.31
N LYS A 200 13.66 -16.46 -10.02
CA LYS A 200 13.08 -15.57 -11.02
C LYS A 200 14.09 -14.75 -11.81
N ILE A 201 15.17 -14.30 -11.18
CA ILE A 201 16.27 -13.63 -11.88
C ILE A 201 16.98 -14.58 -12.86
N SER A 202 17.01 -15.88 -12.56
CA SER A 202 17.67 -16.90 -13.38
C SER A 202 16.82 -17.38 -14.57
N GLU A 203 15.52 -17.07 -14.60
CA GLU A 203 14.56 -17.45 -15.65
C GLU A 203 14.60 -16.56 -16.91
N ASP A 204 15.71 -15.90 -17.20
CA ASP A 204 15.90 -15.03 -18.39
C ASP A 204 14.87 -13.87 -18.50
N VAL A 205 14.62 -13.19 -17.37
CA VAL A 205 13.79 -11.97 -17.35
C VAL A 205 14.58 -10.76 -17.87
N SER A 206 13.88 -9.74 -18.40
CA SER A 206 14.54 -8.56 -18.97
C SER A 206 15.51 -7.91 -17.98
N PRO A 207 16.60 -7.26 -18.45
CA PRO A 207 17.57 -6.61 -17.57
C PRO A 207 16.94 -5.66 -16.56
N GLU A 208 15.91 -4.90 -16.96
CA GLU A 208 15.19 -3.96 -16.11
C GLU A 208 14.46 -4.68 -14.97
N LYS A 209 13.76 -5.78 -15.29
CA LYS A 209 13.06 -6.61 -14.30
C LYS A 209 14.03 -7.31 -13.36
N SER A 210 15.16 -7.80 -13.89
CA SER A 210 16.25 -8.37 -13.10
C SER A 210 16.82 -7.36 -12.09
N ILE A 211 17.06 -6.12 -12.53
CA ILE A 211 17.55 -5.03 -11.66
C ILE A 211 16.52 -4.70 -10.57
N ASN A 212 15.23 -4.60 -10.92
CA ASN A 212 14.19 -4.36 -9.93
C ASN A 212 14.12 -5.48 -8.86
N LEU A 213 14.14 -6.74 -9.29
CA LEU A 213 14.19 -7.89 -8.39
C LEU A 213 15.46 -7.91 -7.53
N PHE A 214 16.61 -7.53 -8.09
CA PHE A 214 17.85 -7.43 -7.33
C PHE A 214 17.75 -6.40 -6.19
N HIS A 215 17.11 -5.26 -6.43
CA HIS A 215 16.85 -4.26 -5.38
C HIS A 215 15.94 -4.74 -4.24
N CYS A 216 15.24 -5.85 -4.44
CA CYS A 216 14.38 -6.49 -3.44
C CYS A 216 15.14 -7.46 -2.52
N LEU A 217 16.40 -7.79 -2.82
CA LEU A 217 17.22 -8.75 -2.06
C LEU A 217 18.04 -8.14 -0.90
N ASN A 218 17.84 -6.85 -0.60
CA ASN A 218 18.56 -6.12 0.47
C ASN A 218 18.33 -6.70 1.87
#